data_AF-J2T957-F1
#
_entry.id   AF-J2T957-F1
#
_cell.length_a   1.000
_cell.length_b   1.000
_cell.length_c   1.000
_cell.angle_alpha   90.00
_cell.angle_beta   90.00
_cell.angle_gamma   90.00
#
_symmetry.space_group_name_H-M   'P 1'
#
loop_
_entity.id
_entity.type
_entity.pdbx_description
1 polymer ?
#
loop_
_entity_poly.entity_id
_entity_poly.type
_entity_poly.pdbx_seq_one_letter_code
_entity_poly.pdbx_strand_id
1 'polypeptide(L)'
;MFRDKPYQGARPESAEFVFVGLDANYDAQIESSPAYPRVWEYHDDGVAFWWRQKVHHPFLLTDYRGDGQHYHRNFARTGFEPEDACRVSFVELLHIPTVGRSKLVAKDLDLAHLKWLDGIIWRGAKRNVFLSDKVIRLMLDSRRLLDSRLFFDLPEPIANHVLPTLHKIKETTIYQHLHFSNWGRRLMLEAAAIARLRTDSPHLLPCSLCAEHKDAAHPDDWLGRIGPDRELH
;
A
#
# COMPACT_ATOMS: atom_id res chain seq x y z
N MET A 1 5.69 13.85 -7.04
CA MET A 1 5.36 13.01 -5.86
C MET A 1 5.03 11.58 -6.27
N PHE A 2 3.81 11.24 -6.70
CA PHE A 2 3.46 9.85 -7.05
C PHE A 2 4.32 9.25 -8.17
N ARG A 3 4.74 10.06 -9.15
CA ARG A 3 5.64 9.61 -10.22
C ARG A 3 7.03 9.22 -9.71
N ASP A 4 7.49 9.88 -8.66
CA ASP A 4 8.82 9.70 -8.06
C ASP A 4 8.79 8.64 -6.95
N LYS A 5 7.62 8.44 -6.35
CA LYS A 5 7.34 7.50 -5.26
C LYS A 5 5.98 6.83 -5.51
N PRO A 6 5.89 5.85 -6.44
CA PRO A 6 4.62 5.24 -6.86
C PRO A 6 4.16 4.15 -5.87
N TYR A 7 4.25 4.43 -4.57
CA TYR A 7 3.91 3.54 -3.48
C TYR A 7 3.56 4.33 -2.22
N GLN A 8 2.83 3.70 -1.31
CA GLN A 8 2.48 4.23 0.01
C GLN A 8 3.05 3.32 1.11
N GLY A 9 3.33 3.88 2.28
CA GLY A 9 3.98 3.17 3.39
C GLY A 9 5.49 2.97 3.16
N ALA A 10 6.01 1.80 3.53
CA ALA A 10 7.43 1.48 3.41
C ALA A 10 7.89 1.31 1.95
N ARG A 11 9.21 1.42 1.74
CA ARG A 11 9.86 1.12 0.45
C ARG A 11 9.57 -0.33 0.02
N PRO A 12 8.98 -0.58 -1.16
CA PRO A 12 8.60 -1.92 -1.60
C PRO A 12 9.78 -2.89 -1.70
N GLU A 13 10.97 -2.40 -2.05
CA GLU A 13 12.17 -3.22 -2.19
C GLU A 13 12.61 -3.86 -0.86
N SER A 14 12.37 -3.18 0.26
CA SER A 14 12.69 -3.64 1.62
C SER A 14 11.48 -4.16 2.39
N ALA A 15 10.27 -3.95 1.89
CA ALA A 15 9.05 -4.35 2.57
C ALA A 15 8.86 -5.88 2.55
N GLU A 16 8.37 -6.40 3.66
CA GLU A 16 8.04 -7.81 3.83
C GLU A 16 6.61 -8.11 3.36
N PHE A 17 5.68 -7.17 3.50
CA PHE A 17 4.30 -7.30 3.06
C PHE A 17 4.02 -6.26 1.99
N VAL A 18 3.82 -6.72 0.75
CA VAL A 18 3.56 -5.85 -0.40
C VAL A 18 2.15 -6.11 -0.89
N PHE A 19 1.28 -5.13 -0.72
CA PHE A 19 -0.09 -5.16 -1.21
C PHE A 19 -0.13 -4.46 -2.57
N VAL A 20 -0.54 -5.19 -3.61
CA VAL A 20 -0.64 -4.63 -4.95
C VAL A 20 -2.09 -4.32 -5.26
N GLY A 21 -2.40 -3.04 -5.47
CA GLY A 21 -3.70 -2.57 -5.90
C GLY A 21 -3.72 -2.16 -7.38
N LEU A 22 -4.85 -1.60 -7.80
CA LEU A 22 -5.03 -1.09 -9.16
C LEU A 22 -4.47 0.33 -9.30
N ASP A 23 -4.79 1.18 -8.33
CA ASP A 23 -4.55 2.61 -8.32
C ASP A 23 -4.78 3.21 -6.92
N ALA A 24 -4.07 4.30 -6.64
CA ALA A 24 -4.34 5.13 -5.48
C ALA A 24 -5.54 6.03 -5.78
N ASN A 25 -6.72 5.59 -5.34
CA ASN A 25 -7.98 6.27 -5.65
C ASN A 25 -8.38 7.27 -4.57
N TYR A 26 -8.61 8.51 -4.98
CA TYR A 26 -9.04 9.59 -4.09
C TYR A 26 -10.45 10.09 -4.41
N ASP A 27 -11.09 10.68 -3.40
CA ASP A 27 -12.30 11.46 -3.59
C ASP A 27 -12.02 12.63 -4.55
N ALA A 28 -12.97 12.94 -5.44
CA ALA A 28 -12.80 14.00 -6.43
C ALA A 28 -12.58 15.39 -5.81
N GLN A 29 -13.00 15.60 -4.55
CA GLN A 29 -12.84 16.84 -3.81
C GLN A 29 -11.74 16.74 -2.74
N ILE A 30 -10.87 15.71 -2.79
CA ILE A 30 -9.86 15.48 -1.76
C ILE A 30 -8.99 16.71 -1.49
N GLU A 31 -8.64 17.48 -2.53
CA GLU A 31 -7.77 18.65 -2.41
C GLU A 31 -8.40 19.81 -1.65
N SER A 32 -9.73 19.92 -1.72
CA SER A 32 -10.50 20.91 -0.95
C SER A 32 -10.87 20.41 0.45
N SER A 33 -10.63 19.12 0.74
CA SER A 33 -11.04 18.52 2.00
C SER A 33 -10.06 18.86 3.13
N PRO A 34 -10.54 18.93 4.39
CA PRO A 34 -9.66 19.08 5.56
C PRO A 34 -8.60 17.98 5.70
N ALA A 35 -8.78 16.82 5.06
CA ALA A 35 -7.84 15.71 5.10
C ALA A 35 -6.66 15.86 4.14
N TYR A 36 -6.70 16.81 3.19
CA TYR A 36 -5.65 16.95 2.18
C TYR A 36 -4.24 17.12 2.75
N PRO A 37 -4.00 17.95 3.80
CA PRO A 37 -2.67 18.06 4.40
C PRO A 37 -2.17 16.74 4.99
N ARG A 38 -3.09 15.91 5.53
CA ARG A 38 -2.76 14.58 6.08
C ARG A 38 -2.45 13.56 4.99
N VAL A 39 -3.08 13.69 3.82
CA VAL A 39 -2.72 12.91 2.63
C VAL A 39 -1.30 13.24 2.19
N TRP A 40 -0.93 14.52 2.16
CA TRP A 40 0.45 14.93 1.86
C TRP A 40 1.46 14.41 2.89
N GLU A 41 1.19 14.57 4.19
CA GLU A 41 2.02 14.02 5.27
C GLU A 41 2.26 12.51 5.10
N TYR A 42 1.20 11.78 4.75
CA TYR A 42 1.26 10.34 4.53
C TYR A 42 2.08 9.95 3.29
N HIS A 43 2.01 10.72 2.20
CA HIS A 43 2.81 10.41 1.01
C HIS A 43 4.28 10.77 1.17
N ASP A 44 4.58 11.83 1.91
CA ASP A 44 5.95 12.21 2.22
C ASP A 44 6.64 11.09 3.01
N ASP A 45 6.04 10.68 4.14
CA ASP A 45 6.51 9.56 4.95
C ASP A 45 5.36 8.79 5.63
N GLY A 46 4.88 7.76 4.94
CA GLY A 46 3.80 6.90 5.42
C GLY A 46 4.18 6.06 6.64
N VAL A 47 5.46 5.76 6.85
CA VAL A 47 5.94 5.01 8.01
C VAL A 47 5.87 5.91 9.25
N ALA A 48 6.44 7.11 9.14
CA ALA A 48 6.41 8.09 10.21
C ALA A 48 4.98 8.56 10.52
N PHE A 49 4.14 8.74 9.49
CA PHE A 49 2.71 9.02 9.65
C PHE A 49 2.03 7.95 10.51
N TRP A 50 2.20 6.67 10.18
CA TRP A 50 1.56 5.58 10.90
C TRP A 50 2.00 5.54 12.37
N TRP A 51 3.29 5.76 12.63
CA TRP A 51 3.83 5.88 13.98
C TRP A 51 3.21 7.02 14.79
N ARG A 52 3.08 8.20 14.21
CA ARG A 52 2.53 9.39 14.88
C ARG A 52 1.02 9.29 15.10
N GLN A 53 0.28 8.92 14.06
CA GLN A 53 -1.18 8.94 14.05
C GLN A 53 -1.81 7.66 14.60
N LYS A 54 -1.03 6.60 14.82
CA LYS A 54 -1.49 5.27 15.26
C LYS A 54 -2.50 4.60 14.32
N VAL A 55 -2.59 5.09 13.09
CA VAL A 55 -3.40 4.53 12.00
C VAL A 55 -2.59 4.53 10.71
N HIS A 56 -2.79 3.54 9.84
CA HIS A 56 -1.95 3.36 8.65
C HIS A 56 -2.25 4.33 7.51
N HIS A 57 -3.38 5.02 7.55
CA HIS A 57 -3.81 5.90 6.47
C HIS A 57 -4.64 7.07 7.03
N PRO A 58 -4.54 8.28 6.45
CA PRO A 58 -5.33 9.45 6.86
C PRO A 58 -6.84 9.24 6.80
N PHE A 59 -7.30 8.29 5.99
CA PHE A 59 -8.74 7.97 5.89
C PHE A 59 -9.29 7.28 7.14
N LEU A 60 -8.47 6.94 8.12
CA LEU A 60 -8.90 6.42 9.41
C LEU A 60 -8.97 7.50 10.50
N LEU A 61 -8.54 8.73 10.20
CA LEU A 61 -8.63 9.84 11.15
C LEU A 61 -10.10 10.21 11.42
N THR A 62 -10.34 10.71 12.63
CA THR A 62 -11.69 10.97 13.15
C THR A 62 -12.39 12.13 12.45
N ASP A 63 -11.68 12.96 11.70
CA ASP A 63 -12.19 14.08 10.91
C ASP A 63 -12.46 13.73 9.44
N TYR A 64 -11.99 12.58 8.94
CA TYR A 64 -12.25 12.14 7.57
C TYR A 64 -13.61 11.43 7.43
N ARG A 65 -14.38 11.82 6.41
CA ARG A 65 -15.72 11.27 6.12
C ARG A 65 -15.92 10.80 4.68
N GLY A 66 -14.89 10.86 3.84
CA GLY A 66 -14.98 10.50 2.42
C GLY A 66 -14.85 8.99 2.13
N ASP A 67 -14.77 8.67 0.85
CA ASP A 67 -14.58 7.31 0.34
C ASP A 67 -13.23 6.69 0.78
N GLY A 68 -13.10 5.38 0.67
CA GLY A 68 -11.87 4.65 1.04
C GLY A 68 -11.79 4.23 2.51
N GLN A 69 -12.53 4.86 3.43
CA GLN A 69 -12.60 4.46 4.85
C GLN A 69 -12.82 2.95 5.04
N HIS A 70 -13.75 2.40 4.26
CA HIS A 70 -14.10 0.99 4.33
C HIS A 70 -12.92 0.06 4.01
N TYR A 71 -12.18 0.38 2.95
CA TYR A 71 -10.96 -0.35 2.58
C TYR A 71 -9.97 -0.35 3.74
N HIS A 72 -9.68 0.82 4.31
CA HIS A 72 -8.67 0.93 5.37
C HIS A 72 -9.14 0.27 6.67
N ARG A 73 -10.43 0.38 7.04
CA ARG A 73 -10.96 -0.34 8.21
C ARG A 73 -10.82 -1.85 8.07
N ASN A 74 -11.01 -2.37 6.86
CA ASN A 74 -10.83 -3.78 6.59
C ASN A 74 -9.36 -4.20 6.57
N PHE A 75 -8.47 -3.38 6.02
CA PHE A 75 -7.03 -3.60 6.13
C PHE A 75 -6.59 -3.66 7.61
N ALA A 76 -7.07 -2.75 8.46
CA ALA A 76 -6.73 -2.72 9.89
C ALA A 76 -7.08 -4.04 10.62
N ARG A 77 -8.05 -4.82 10.13
CA ARG A 77 -8.40 -6.14 10.69
C ARG A 77 -7.31 -7.20 10.50
N THR A 78 -6.33 -6.97 9.64
CA THR A 78 -5.14 -7.82 9.52
C THR A 78 -4.22 -7.70 10.74
N GLY A 79 -4.44 -6.69 11.59
CA GLY A 79 -3.72 -6.49 12.85
C GLY A 79 -2.30 -5.95 12.68
N PHE A 80 -1.95 -5.40 11.52
CA PHE A 80 -0.72 -4.59 11.42
C PHE A 80 -0.85 -3.34 12.30
N GLU A 81 0.19 -3.09 13.07
CA GLU A 81 0.28 -1.97 14.02
C GLU A 81 1.38 -1.01 13.58
N PRO A 82 1.54 0.17 14.21
CA PRO A 82 2.63 1.10 13.88
C PRO A 82 4.02 0.47 13.88
N GLU A 83 4.26 -0.52 14.74
CA GLU A 83 5.52 -1.28 14.80
C GLU A 83 5.83 -2.03 13.50
N ASP A 84 4.79 -2.37 12.74
CA ASP A 84 4.91 -3.05 11.45
C ASP A 84 5.01 -2.08 10.27
N ALA A 85 4.87 -0.77 10.47
CA ALA A 85 4.78 0.21 9.39
C ALA A 85 5.95 0.14 8.40
N CYS A 86 7.16 -0.15 8.90
CA CYS A 86 8.37 -0.32 8.07
C CYS A 86 8.39 -1.61 7.22
N ARG A 87 7.49 -2.56 7.48
CA ARG A 87 7.39 -3.86 6.81
C ARG A 87 6.28 -3.88 5.75
N VAL A 88 5.39 -2.90 5.74
CA VAL A 88 4.18 -2.88 4.91
C VAL A 88 4.29 -1.81 3.83
N SER A 89 4.05 -2.22 2.58
CA SER A 89 4.02 -1.34 1.41
C SER A 89 2.76 -1.57 0.60
N PHE A 90 2.22 -0.47 0.05
CA PHE A 90 1.13 -0.49 -0.92
C PHE A 90 1.66 0.03 -2.25
N VAL A 91 1.52 -0.76 -3.29
CA VAL A 91 2.00 -0.43 -4.64
C VAL A 91 0.86 -0.63 -5.61
N GLU A 92 0.74 0.23 -6.60
CA GLU A 92 -0.39 0.21 -7.52
C GLU A 92 0.06 -0.20 -8.92
N LEU A 93 -0.79 -0.89 -9.69
CA LEU A 93 -0.52 -1.15 -11.11
C LEU A 93 -0.40 0.15 -11.92
N LEU A 94 -1.25 1.14 -11.60
CA LEU A 94 -1.15 2.48 -12.14
C LEU A 94 -0.24 3.34 -11.26
N HIS A 95 0.85 3.86 -11.84
CA HIS A 95 1.85 4.69 -11.17
C HIS A 95 1.38 6.11 -10.80
N ILE A 96 0.15 6.47 -11.16
CA ILE A 96 -0.47 7.78 -10.87
C ILE A 96 -1.79 7.56 -10.14
N PRO A 97 -2.17 8.49 -9.25
CA PRO A 97 -3.45 8.42 -8.57
C PRO A 97 -4.60 8.69 -9.54
N THR A 98 -5.80 8.29 -9.13
CA THR A 98 -7.05 8.50 -9.86
C THR A 98 -8.08 9.15 -8.95
N VAL A 99 -9.16 9.64 -9.57
CA VAL A 99 -10.32 10.17 -8.84
C VAL A 99 -11.58 9.43 -9.26
N GLY A 100 -12.42 9.06 -8.29
CA GLY A 100 -13.71 8.41 -8.56
C GLY A 100 -13.60 6.93 -8.95
N ARG A 101 -14.44 6.41 -9.85
CA ARG A 101 -14.38 4.98 -10.22
C ARG A 101 -13.44 4.73 -11.39
N SER A 102 -12.34 4.05 -11.12
CA SER A 102 -11.39 3.65 -12.17
C SER A 102 -11.83 2.40 -12.92
N LYS A 103 -11.71 2.44 -14.25
CA LYS A 103 -11.96 1.32 -15.17
C LYS A 103 -10.69 1.02 -15.97
N LEU A 104 -9.60 0.74 -15.25
CA LEU A 104 -8.29 0.55 -15.85
C LEU A 104 -8.29 -0.66 -16.80
N VAL A 105 -7.62 -0.47 -17.93
CA VAL A 105 -7.30 -1.49 -18.92
C VAL A 105 -5.79 -1.55 -19.10
N ALA A 106 -5.30 -2.64 -19.71
CA ALA A 106 -3.86 -2.86 -19.90
C ALA A 106 -3.14 -1.71 -20.65
N LYS A 107 -3.86 -0.99 -21.53
CA LYS A 107 -3.33 0.16 -22.28
C LYS A 107 -3.05 1.39 -21.42
N ASP A 108 -3.66 1.48 -20.24
CA ASP A 108 -3.47 2.61 -19.32
C ASP A 108 -2.15 2.48 -18.53
N LEU A 109 -1.53 1.30 -18.56
CA LEU A 109 -0.37 0.98 -17.75
C LEU A 109 0.94 1.40 -18.41
N ASP A 110 1.86 1.89 -17.58
CA ASP A 110 3.20 2.26 -18.02
C ASP A 110 4.14 1.05 -17.96
N LEU A 111 4.81 0.74 -19.07
CA LEU A 111 5.69 -0.43 -19.17
C LEU A 111 6.91 -0.34 -18.24
N ALA A 112 7.47 0.84 -18.02
CA ALA A 112 8.65 1.00 -17.17
C ALA A 112 8.28 0.74 -15.70
N HIS A 113 7.13 1.26 -15.26
CA HIS A 113 6.57 0.98 -13.96
C HIS A 113 6.27 -0.52 -13.77
N LEU A 114 5.64 -1.17 -14.75
CA LEU A 114 5.37 -2.60 -14.67
C LEU A 114 6.65 -3.45 -14.59
N LYS A 115 7.73 -3.07 -15.29
CA LYS A 115 9.04 -3.73 -15.15
C LYS A 115 9.62 -3.59 -13.76
N TRP A 116 9.50 -2.42 -13.15
CA TRP A 116 9.95 -2.19 -11.77
C TRP A 116 9.15 -3.04 -10.78
N LEU A 117 7.81 -3.05 -10.92
CA LEU A 117 6.91 -3.84 -10.08
C LEU A 117 7.13 -5.35 -10.24
N ASP A 118 7.30 -5.83 -11.48
CA ASP A 118 7.67 -7.22 -11.76
C ASP A 118 8.96 -7.60 -11.03
N GLY A 119 9.97 -6.71 -11.05
CA GLY A 119 11.17 -6.88 -10.23
C GLY A 119 10.87 -6.98 -8.73
N ILE A 120 9.95 -6.21 -8.17
CA ILE A 120 9.56 -6.33 -6.75
C ILE A 120 8.92 -7.68 -6.48
N ILE A 121 8.05 -8.16 -7.36
CA ILE A 121 7.29 -9.39 -7.16
C ILE A 121 8.19 -10.64 -7.34
N TRP A 122 9.10 -10.63 -8.32
CA TRP A 122 9.81 -11.84 -8.77
C TRP A 122 11.27 -11.95 -8.33
N ARG A 123 11.87 -10.92 -7.69
CA ARG A 123 13.29 -10.97 -7.25
C ARG A 123 13.59 -12.01 -6.16
N GLY A 124 12.58 -12.65 -5.56
CA GLY A 124 12.76 -13.79 -4.65
C GLY A 124 13.35 -13.42 -3.28
N ALA A 125 13.00 -12.26 -2.74
CA ALA A 125 13.35 -11.87 -1.36
C ALA A 125 12.35 -12.44 -0.34
N LYS A 126 12.65 -12.35 0.96
CA LYS A 126 11.71 -12.71 2.03
C LYS A 126 10.52 -11.74 2.04
N ARG A 127 9.43 -12.07 1.35
CA ARG A 127 8.23 -11.22 1.27
C ARG A 127 6.97 -12.00 0.97
N ASN A 128 5.85 -11.43 1.39
CA ASN A 128 4.49 -11.84 1.10
C ASN A 128 3.87 -10.78 0.16
N VAL A 129 3.54 -11.18 -1.05
CA VAL A 129 2.91 -10.32 -2.06
C VAL A 129 1.43 -10.65 -2.13
N PHE A 130 0.56 -9.65 -2.07
CA PHE A 130 -0.90 -9.84 -2.10
C PHE A 130 -1.49 -9.20 -3.35
N LEU A 131 -2.13 -10.02 -4.19
CA LEU A 131 -2.78 -9.59 -5.42
C LEU A 131 -4.28 -9.86 -5.35
N SER A 132 -5.11 -8.90 -5.74
CA SER A 132 -6.55 -9.15 -5.90
C SER A 132 -6.89 -9.74 -7.26
N ASP A 133 -8.04 -10.39 -7.41
CA ASP A 133 -8.50 -10.96 -8.69
C ASP A 133 -8.43 -9.97 -9.85
N LYS A 134 -8.79 -8.70 -9.61
CA LYS A 134 -8.73 -7.66 -10.64
C LYS A 134 -7.30 -7.31 -11.03
N VAL A 135 -6.41 -7.23 -10.05
CA VAL A 135 -4.97 -6.97 -10.26
C VAL A 135 -4.36 -8.11 -11.06
N ILE A 136 -4.64 -9.36 -10.70
CA ILE A 136 -4.15 -10.55 -11.41
C ILE A 136 -4.61 -10.52 -12.88
N ARG A 137 -5.91 -10.33 -13.12
CA ARG A 137 -6.47 -10.27 -14.48
C ARG A 137 -5.81 -9.16 -15.31
N LEU A 138 -5.66 -7.97 -14.73
CA LEU A 138 -5.06 -6.83 -15.42
C LEU A 138 -3.56 -7.06 -15.71
N MET A 139 -2.82 -7.69 -14.79
CA MET A 139 -1.44 -8.13 -15.03
C MET A 139 -1.37 -9.12 -16.20
N LEU A 140 -2.25 -10.12 -16.23
CA LEU A 140 -2.30 -11.13 -17.31
C LEU A 140 -2.66 -10.52 -18.66
N ASP A 141 -3.58 -9.55 -18.69
CA ASP A 141 -3.94 -8.82 -19.91
C ASP A 141 -2.79 -7.91 -20.39
N SER A 142 -2.07 -7.27 -19.48
CA SER A 142 -0.88 -6.47 -19.81
C SER A 142 0.23 -7.31 -20.45
N ARG A 143 0.45 -8.54 -19.94
CA ARG A 143 1.40 -9.50 -20.52
C ARG A 143 1.08 -9.79 -21.98
N ARG A 144 -0.21 -10.08 -22.28
CA ARG A 144 -0.68 -10.40 -23.65
C ARG A 144 -0.52 -9.21 -24.59
N LEU A 145 -0.83 -8.02 -24.11
CA LEU A 145 -0.84 -6.82 -24.95
C LEU A 145 0.55 -6.25 -25.23
N LEU A 146 1.43 -6.27 -24.23
CA LEU A 146 2.74 -5.61 -24.29
C LEU A 146 3.86 -6.49 -24.86
N ASP A 147 3.52 -7.71 -25.32
CA ASP A 147 4.47 -8.74 -25.78
C ASP A 147 5.70 -8.85 -24.87
N SER A 148 5.43 -8.89 -23.56
CA SER A 148 6.46 -8.82 -22.53
C SER A 148 6.46 -10.09 -21.70
N ARG A 149 7.63 -10.48 -21.20
CA ARG A 149 7.76 -11.59 -20.23
C ARG A 149 7.36 -11.19 -18.80
N LEU A 150 6.71 -10.04 -18.63
CA LEU A 150 6.25 -9.58 -17.33
C LEU A 150 5.19 -10.55 -16.80
N PHE A 151 5.27 -10.86 -15.51
CA PHE A 151 4.34 -11.73 -14.80
C PHE A 151 4.16 -13.10 -15.49
N PHE A 152 5.20 -13.61 -16.16
CA PHE A 152 5.09 -14.79 -17.04
C PHE A 152 4.53 -16.02 -16.33
N ASP A 153 4.95 -16.29 -15.10
CA ASP A 153 4.50 -17.45 -14.31
C ASP A 153 3.32 -17.15 -13.38
N LEU A 154 2.64 -16.01 -13.55
CA LEU A 154 1.46 -15.69 -12.75
C LEU A 154 0.27 -16.57 -13.22
N PRO A 155 -0.33 -17.40 -12.34
CA PRO A 155 -1.51 -18.17 -12.68
C PRO A 155 -2.80 -17.32 -12.65
N GLU A 156 -3.88 -17.89 -13.19
CA GLU A 156 -5.22 -17.32 -13.06
C GLU A 156 -5.72 -17.35 -11.60
N PRO A 157 -6.68 -16.47 -11.21
CA PRO A 157 -7.23 -16.47 -9.86
C PRO A 157 -7.87 -17.80 -9.46
N ILE A 158 -7.58 -18.23 -8.23
CA ILE A 158 -8.13 -19.42 -7.55
C ILE A 158 -9.42 -19.03 -6.82
N ALA A 159 -10.53 -19.71 -7.13
CA ALA A 159 -11.83 -19.47 -6.49
C ALA A 159 -12.00 -20.28 -5.19
N ASN A 160 -12.82 -19.80 -4.26
CA ASN A 160 -13.29 -20.54 -3.07
C ASN A 160 -12.22 -20.98 -2.04
N HIS A 161 -11.03 -20.40 -2.07
CA HIS A 161 -10.01 -20.59 -1.03
C HIS A 161 -9.83 -19.32 -0.19
N VAL A 162 -9.44 -19.51 1.08
CA VAL A 162 -9.02 -18.41 1.97
C VAL A 162 -7.53 -18.18 1.73
N LEU A 163 -7.18 -16.99 1.23
CA LEU A 163 -5.81 -16.55 0.97
C LEU A 163 -4.95 -17.60 0.22
N PRO A 164 -5.38 -18.10 -0.96
CA PRO A 164 -4.63 -19.12 -1.65
C PRO A 164 -3.26 -18.60 -2.11
N THR A 165 -2.24 -19.44 -2.01
CA THR A 165 -0.93 -19.20 -2.61
C THR A 165 -1.02 -19.43 -4.12
N LEU A 166 -0.76 -18.38 -4.90
CA LEU A 166 -0.68 -18.45 -6.35
C LEU A 166 0.67 -19.05 -6.78
N HIS A 167 1.74 -18.60 -6.13
CA HIS A 167 3.08 -18.97 -6.55
C HIS A 167 4.11 -18.73 -5.43
N LYS A 168 5.25 -19.43 -5.49
CA LYS A 168 6.36 -19.27 -4.55
C LYS A 168 7.69 -19.21 -5.30
N ILE A 169 8.45 -18.14 -5.10
CA ILE A 169 9.78 -17.93 -5.70
C ILE A 169 10.79 -17.75 -4.57
N LYS A 170 11.61 -18.78 -4.31
CA LYS A 170 12.54 -18.79 -3.17
C LYS A 170 11.77 -18.47 -1.87
N GLU A 171 12.03 -17.32 -1.26
CA GLU A 171 11.40 -16.84 -0.03
C GLU A 171 10.23 -15.85 -0.27
N THR A 172 9.94 -15.52 -1.53
CA THR A 172 8.76 -14.73 -1.89
C THR A 172 7.56 -15.67 -2.04
N THR A 173 6.46 -15.37 -1.33
CA THR A 173 5.19 -16.04 -1.53
C THR A 173 4.16 -15.06 -2.08
N ILE A 174 3.53 -15.41 -3.19
CA ILE A 174 2.48 -14.61 -3.84
C ILE A 174 1.14 -15.21 -3.47
N TYR A 175 0.32 -14.42 -2.79
CA TYR A 175 -1.03 -14.77 -2.38
C TYR A 175 -2.05 -14.02 -3.24
N GLN A 176 -3.15 -14.69 -3.51
CA GLN A 176 -4.37 -14.01 -3.90
C GLN A 176 -5.15 -13.62 -2.65
N HIS A 177 -5.58 -12.37 -2.58
CA HIS A 177 -6.44 -11.89 -1.51
C HIS A 177 -7.70 -11.23 -2.07
N LEU A 178 -8.73 -11.18 -1.25
CA LEU A 178 -9.93 -10.43 -1.49
C LEU A 178 -9.62 -8.94 -1.27
N HIS A 179 -9.94 -8.12 -2.27
CA HIS A 179 -9.76 -6.67 -2.18
C HIS A 179 -10.44 -6.12 -0.91
N PHE A 180 -9.77 -5.25 -0.16
CA PHE A 180 -10.27 -4.78 1.14
C PHE A 180 -11.53 -3.90 1.05
N SER A 181 -11.97 -3.49 -0.13
CA SER A 181 -13.31 -2.87 -0.29
C SER A 181 -14.48 -3.86 -0.27
N ASN A 182 -14.22 -5.17 -0.26
CA ASN A 182 -15.26 -6.18 -0.20
C ASN A 182 -15.85 -6.34 1.21
N TRP A 183 -16.85 -7.22 1.36
CA TRP A 183 -17.56 -7.48 2.61
C TRP A 183 -17.72 -8.99 2.86
N GLY A 184 -18.04 -9.35 4.10
CA GLY A 184 -18.50 -10.70 4.46
C GLY A 184 -17.47 -11.58 5.15
N ARG A 185 -17.89 -12.81 5.48
CA ARG A 185 -17.14 -13.76 6.31
C ARG A 185 -15.77 -14.12 5.74
N ARG A 186 -15.67 -14.29 4.42
CA ARG A 186 -14.41 -14.62 3.74
C ARG A 186 -13.33 -13.56 4.01
N LEU A 187 -13.69 -12.28 3.97
CA LEU A 187 -12.75 -11.20 4.25
C LEU A 187 -12.18 -11.28 5.68
N MET A 188 -13.02 -11.61 6.66
CA MET A 188 -12.58 -11.77 8.05
C MET A 188 -11.60 -12.96 8.21
N LEU A 189 -11.88 -14.07 7.51
CA LEU A 189 -10.99 -15.24 7.50
C LEU A 189 -9.65 -14.94 6.84
N GLU A 190 -9.65 -14.19 5.73
CA GLU A 190 -8.42 -13.79 5.04
C GLU A 190 -7.60 -12.79 5.87
N ALA A 191 -8.24 -11.81 6.51
CA ALA A 191 -7.56 -10.90 7.42
C ALA A 191 -6.88 -11.65 8.57
N ALA A 192 -7.55 -12.65 9.14
CA ALA A 192 -6.97 -13.52 10.17
C ALA A 192 -5.82 -14.39 9.64
N ALA A 193 -5.87 -14.82 8.38
CA ALA A 193 -4.77 -15.56 7.74
C ALA A 193 -3.54 -14.66 7.53
N ILE A 194 -3.73 -13.43 7.05
CA ILE A 194 -2.66 -12.42 6.90
C ILE A 194 -2.05 -12.09 8.27
N ALA A 195 -2.87 -11.96 9.32
CA ALA A 195 -2.42 -11.69 10.68
C ALA A 195 -1.44 -12.77 11.21
N ARG A 196 -1.62 -14.03 10.81
CA ARG A 196 -0.69 -15.13 11.18
C ARG A 196 0.66 -15.00 10.47
N LEU A 197 0.65 -14.62 9.19
CA LEU A 197 1.90 -14.38 8.44
C LEU A 197 2.73 -13.27 9.09
N ARG A 198 2.08 -12.25 9.65
CA ARG A 198 2.71 -11.15 10.38
C ARG A 198 3.49 -11.64 11.61
N THR A 199 2.91 -12.57 12.38
CA THR A 199 3.47 -13.09 13.64
C THR A 199 4.55 -14.15 13.44
N ASP A 200 4.49 -14.90 12.34
CA ASP A 200 5.41 -16.00 12.07
C ASP A 200 6.78 -15.52 11.56
N SER A 201 6.89 -14.26 11.16
CA SER A 201 8.18 -13.68 10.80
C SER A 201 8.93 -13.25 12.07
N PRO A 202 10.13 -13.80 12.35
CA PRO A 202 10.96 -13.29 13.43
C PRO A 202 11.16 -11.81 13.21
N HIS A 203 10.88 -10.99 14.24
CA HIS A 203 11.12 -9.56 14.23
C HIS A 203 12.58 -9.34 13.83
N LEU A 204 12.83 -9.11 12.54
CA LEU A 204 14.06 -8.48 12.10
C LEU A 204 14.11 -7.17 12.88
N LEU A 205 15.27 -6.93 13.51
CA LEU A 205 15.56 -5.85 14.45
C LEU A 205 14.70 -4.60 14.18
N PRO A 206 14.19 -3.92 15.24
CA PRO A 206 13.39 -2.72 15.06
C PRO A 206 14.08 -1.81 14.05
N CYS A 207 13.38 -1.52 12.96
CA CYS A 207 13.88 -0.69 11.87
C CYS A 207 14.52 0.56 12.48
N SER A 208 15.72 0.94 12.03
CA SER A 208 16.41 2.12 12.56
C SER A 208 15.54 3.39 12.46
N LEU A 209 14.68 3.48 11.44
CA LEU A 209 13.66 4.54 11.31
C LEU A 209 12.58 4.45 12.40
N CYS A 210 12.18 3.24 12.80
CA CYS A 210 11.27 3.04 13.93
C CYS A 210 11.94 3.33 15.29
N ALA A 211 13.27 3.18 15.39
CA ALA A 211 14.01 3.52 16.60
C ALA A 211 14.13 5.04 16.77
N GLU A 212 14.43 5.77 15.70
CA GLU A 212 14.50 7.25 15.72
C GLU A 212 13.15 7.91 16.08
N HIS A 213 12.02 7.29 15.70
CA HIS A 213 10.69 7.80 16.04
C HIS A 213 10.18 7.40 17.44
N LYS A 214 10.77 6.40 18.10
CA LYS A 214 10.44 6.09 19.51
C LYS A 214 10.94 7.18 20.47
N ASP A 215 12.01 7.87 20.10
CA ASP A 215 12.62 8.93 20.92
C ASP A 215 12.02 10.32 20.64
N ALA A 216 11.23 10.47 19.57
CA ALA A 216 10.51 11.70 19.24
C ALA A 216 9.18 11.80 20.01
N ALA A 217 9.24 11.92 21.34
CA ALA A 217 8.09 12.27 22.17
C ALA A 217 7.89 13.80 22.23
N HIS A 218 6.60 14.21 22.17
CA HIS A 218 6.00 15.54 22.32
C HIS A 218 5.96 16.51 21.12
N PRO A 219 4.75 16.85 20.59
CA PRO A 219 4.57 17.90 19.61
C PRO A 219 4.20 19.22 20.30
N ASP A 220 5.19 19.97 20.76
CA ASP A 220 5.02 21.42 21.04
C ASP A 220 5.93 22.29 20.17
N ASP A 221 6.77 21.72 19.30
CA ASP A 221 7.88 22.48 18.69
C ASP A 221 7.77 22.72 17.17
N TRP A 222 6.60 22.48 16.55
CA TRP A 222 6.41 22.74 15.10
C TRP A 222 5.85 24.13 14.75
N LEU A 223 5.61 25.01 15.73
CA LEU A 223 5.21 26.41 15.47
C LEU A 223 6.38 27.41 15.39
N GLY A 224 7.63 26.95 15.37
CA GLY A 224 8.82 27.82 15.39
C GLY A 224 9.44 28.22 14.05
N ARG A 225 8.87 27.85 12.89
CA ARG A 225 9.49 28.14 11.56
C ARG A 225 8.56 28.82 10.56
N ILE A 226 7.89 29.88 10.99
CA ILE A 226 7.44 30.94 10.08
C ILE A 226 8.03 32.24 10.65
N GLY A 227 9.24 32.57 10.21
CA GLY A 227 9.82 33.89 10.47
C GLY A 227 9.09 34.93 9.60
N PRO A 228 8.78 36.13 10.15
CA PRO A 228 8.23 37.22 9.36
C PRO A 228 9.36 37.86 8.55
N ASP A 229 9.08 38.18 7.29
CA ASP A 229 9.49 39.42 6.63
C ASP A 229 9.39 39.28 5.11
N ARG A 230 8.51 40.07 4.50
CA ARG A 230 8.95 41.24 3.74
C ARG A 230 7.74 42.07 3.31
N GLU A 231 7.67 43.26 3.90
CA GLU A 231 7.01 44.43 3.36
C GLU A 231 7.44 44.65 1.89
N LEU A 232 6.48 44.98 1.04
CA LEU A 232 6.72 45.66 -0.22
C LEU A 232 5.95 46.97 -0.19
N HIS A 233 6.72 48.05 -0.26
CA HIS A 233 6.31 49.38 -0.68
C HIS A 233 5.75 49.37 -2.11
#